data_AF-A0A1Y2HQ04-F1
#
_entry.id   AF-A0A1Y2HQ04-F1
#
_cell.length_a   1.000
_cell.length_b   1.000
_cell.length_c   1.000
_cell.angle_alpha   90.00
_cell.angle_beta   90.00
_cell.angle_gamma   90.00
#
_symmetry.space_group_name_H-M   'P 1'
#
loop_
_entity.id
_entity.type
_entity.pdbx_description
1 polymer ?
#
loop_
_entity_poly.entity_id
_entity_poly.type
_entity_poly.pdbx_seq_one_letter_code
_entity_poly.pdbx_strand_id
1 'polypeptide(L)'
;MASSEHMPTESPPSLLIRVVEIGNIRTDIRTTNLDCDEGSFVTRLDMQTVVQTDYGGPYIAGLRLYCHGLPPGEFKHSVNWSPVPTDGKANYTNFEGDVMADGIHNVIAAWRKYVQLIGYGTGTIVGGGSGARVLWQQAAHRDFADCRLQGVQMIWYSWVDGMRLRFSCPSTRSTSAMPPSLASPSPSPPSSSTAQSTASIVVVDGTCPLLVPVGIGVAIGATSVLAILTAWILLRRQWSRSRRRRNKVDHEPIVPLLPINPNFLTRPTTSGTSFVTNPYFLTPYTAYPAEDSGEAECEDDVADLADGHGEHEDLYLPQTSHF
;
A
#
# COMPACT_ATOMS: atom_id res chain seq x y z
N MET A 1 9.81 -40.40 -45.91
CA MET A 1 8.48 -39.89 -45.52
C MET A 1 8.49 -39.79 -43.99
N ALA A 2 8.66 -38.59 -43.45
CA ALA A 2 8.66 -38.38 -42.00
C ALA A 2 7.23 -38.06 -41.57
N SER A 3 6.65 -38.90 -40.71
CA SER A 3 5.36 -38.64 -40.08
C SER A 3 5.49 -37.41 -39.19
N SER A 4 4.78 -36.34 -39.55
CA SER A 4 4.62 -35.17 -38.70
C SER A 4 3.68 -35.55 -37.56
N GLU A 5 4.24 -35.89 -36.40
CA GLU A 5 3.46 -36.09 -35.18
C GLU A 5 2.85 -34.74 -34.78
N HIS A 6 1.54 -34.63 -34.97
CA HIS A 6 0.75 -33.49 -34.56
C HIS A 6 0.62 -33.55 -33.04
N MET A 7 1.47 -32.84 -32.31
CA MET A 7 1.31 -32.73 -30.87
C MET A 7 0.00 -32.00 -30.57
N PRO A 8 -0.85 -32.53 -29.67
CA PRO A 8 -2.09 -31.89 -29.30
C PRO A 8 -1.80 -30.53 -28.69
N THR A 9 -2.35 -29.47 -29.29
CA THR A 9 -2.31 -28.11 -28.76
C THR A 9 -3.08 -28.10 -27.44
N GLU A 10 -2.36 -28.19 -26.33
CA GLU A 10 -2.94 -28.07 -25.00
C GLU A 10 -3.51 -26.66 -24.84
N SER A 11 -4.82 -26.56 -24.57
CA SER A 11 -5.46 -25.27 -24.32
C SER A 11 -4.78 -24.60 -23.13
N PRO A 12 -4.42 -23.31 -23.22
CA PRO A 12 -3.82 -22.62 -22.09
C PRO A 12 -4.77 -22.70 -20.88
N PRO A 13 -4.23 -22.87 -19.66
CA PRO A 13 -5.05 -22.91 -18.46
C PRO A 13 -5.84 -21.61 -18.33
N SER A 14 -7.14 -21.71 -18.06
CA SER A 14 -7.98 -20.54 -17.82
C SER A 14 -7.46 -19.79 -16.59
N LEU A 15 -7.17 -18.49 -16.74
CA LEU A 15 -6.72 -17.66 -15.62
C LEU A 15 -7.92 -16.95 -14.98
N LEU A 16 -7.96 -16.94 -13.65
CA LEU A 16 -8.96 -16.20 -12.89
C LEU A 16 -8.38 -14.81 -12.57
N ILE A 17 -9.08 -13.75 -12.97
CA ILE A 17 -8.67 -12.38 -12.64
C ILE A 17 -9.34 -11.95 -11.34
N ARG A 18 -8.54 -11.59 -10.34
CA ARG A 18 -8.98 -10.96 -9.10
C ARG A 18 -8.62 -9.49 -9.10
N VAL A 19 -9.47 -8.66 -8.52
CA VAL A 19 -9.26 -7.21 -8.47
C VAL A 19 -9.33 -6.74 -7.02
N VAL A 20 -8.36 -5.92 -6.64
CA VAL A 20 -8.31 -5.27 -5.33
C VAL A 20 -8.41 -3.77 -5.55
N GLU A 21 -9.35 -3.15 -4.84
CA GLU A 21 -9.56 -1.71 -4.87
C GLU A 21 -8.89 -1.04 -3.66
N ILE A 22 -8.14 0.03 -3.91
CA ILE A 22 -7.34 0.75 -2.92
C ILE A 22 -7.63 2.25 -3.08
N GLY A 23 -7.79 2.96 -1.97
CA GLY A 23 -8.02 4.40 -2.00
C GLY A 23 -9.47 4.77 -2.34
N ASN A 24 -9.65 5.95 -2.93
CA ASN A 24 -10.95 6.47 -3.29
C ASN A 24 -11.30 6.13 -4.75
N ILE A 25 -12.12 5.11 -4.95
CA ILE A 25 -12.54 4.63 -6.27
C ILE A 25 -13.66 5.50 -6.82
N ARG A 26 -13.25 6.63 -7.40
CA ARG A 26 -14.14 7.58 -8.05
C ARG A 26 -14.35 7.22 -9.50
N THR A 27 -15.60 7.30 -9.95
CA THR A 27 -15.98 7.08 -11.35
C THR A 27 -16.05 8.37 -12.17
N ASP A 28 -16.02 9.53 -11.51
CA ASP A 28 -16.15 10.85 -12.12
C ASP A 28 -14.81 11.51 -12.49
N ILE A 29 -13.69 10.81 -12.28
CA ILE A 29 -12.35 11.31 -12.58
C ILE A 29 -11.58 10.40 -13.54
N ARG A 30 -10.46 10.93 -14.05
CA ARG A 30 -9.66 10.25 -15.07
C ARG A 30 -9.13 8.92 -14.53
N THR A 31 -9.41 7.87 -15.29
CA THR A 31 -8.94 6.52 -15.04
C THR A 31 -8.00 6.11 -16.16
N THR A 32 -6.94 5.37 -15.87
CA THR A 32 -6.05 4.81 -16.89
C THR A 32 -5.59 3.42 -16.51
N ASN A 33 -5.71 2.50 -17.47
CA ASN A 33 -5.32 1.11 -17.32
C ASN A 33 -3.89 0.92 -17.80
N LEU A 34 -3.08 0.25 -16.99
CA LEU A 34 -1.76 -0.25 -17.35
C LEU A 34 -1.81 -1.75 -17.15
N ASP A 35 -1.94 -2.51 -18.23
CA ASP A 35 -2.04 -3.97 -18.17
C ASP A 35 -0.92 -4.60 -18.99
N CYS A 36 -0.41 -5.73 -18.55
CA CYS A 36 0.38 -6.60 -19.42
C CYS A 36 -0.53 -7.34 -20.40
N ASP A 37 0.06 -7.82 -21.50
CA ASP A 37 -0.65 -8.64 -22.48
C ASP A 37 -1.14 -9.95 -21.85
N GLU A 38 -2.12 -10.61 -22.48
CA GLU A 38 -2.68 -11.87 -21.97
C GLU A 38 -1.59 -12.94 -21.80
N GLY A 39 -1.62 -13.64 -20.67
CA GLY A 39 -0.59 -14.62 -20.29
C GLY A 39 0.74 -14.01 -19.79
N SER A 40 0.90 -12.69 -19.82
CA SER A 40 2.02 -11.97 -19.19
C SER A 40 1.64 -11.42 -17.82
N PHE A 41 2.64 -10.97 -17.06
CA PHE A 41 2.51 -10.42 -15.71
C PHE A 41 3.51 -9.29 -15.48
N VAL A 42 3.23 -8.46 -14.48
CA VAL A 42 4.08 -7.35 -14.07
C VAL A 42 5.31 -7.89 -13.36
N THR A 43 6.49 -7.50 -13.87
CA THR A 43 7.79 -7.87 -13.30
C THR A 43 8.40 -6.74 -12.48
N ARG A 44 8.03 -5.48 -12.79
CA ARG A 44 8.50 -4.30 -12.07
C ARG A 44 7.51 -3.15 -12.22
N LEU A 45 7.41 -2.35 -11.17
CA LEU A 45 6.71 -1.08 -11.12
C LEU A 45 7.69 0.01 -10.67
N ASP A 46 7.94 1.00 -11.54
CA ASP A 46 8.56 2.24 -11.09
C ASP A 46 7.48 3.23 -10.72
N MET A 47 7.73 3.99 -9.66
CA MET A 47 6.77 4.94 -9.11
C MET A 47 7.39 6.31 -9.00
N GLN A 48 6.60 7.33 -9.27
CA GLN A 48 6.97 8.72 -9.04
C GLN A 48 6.09 9.25 -7.91
N THR A 49 6.67 9.88 -6.89
CA THR A 49 5.92 10.59 -5.85
C THR A 49 5.98 12.08 -6.03
N VAL A 50 5.00 12.79 -5.50
CA VAL A 50 4.97 14.25 -5.40
C VAL A 50 4.86 14.70 -3.94
N VAL A 51 5.63 15.72 -3.58
CA VAL A 51 5.45 16.53 -2.37
C VAL A 51 5.05 17.94 -2.82
N GLN A 52 3.87 18.40 -2.43
CA GLN A 52 3.40 19.75 -2.71
C GLN A 52 3.53 20.62 -1.47
N THR A 53 3.95 21.87 -1.64
CA THR A 53 4.22 22.81 -0.54
C THR A 53 3.03 23.00 0.41
N ASP A 54 1.81 23.01 -0.13
CA ASP A 54 0.59 23.31 0.65
C ASP A 54 -0.20 22.07 1.09
N TYR A 55 0.05 20.91 0.47
CA TYR A 55 -0.73 19.67 0.70
C TYR A 55 0.07 18.55 1.39
N GLY A 56 1.36 18.77 1.61
CA GLY A 56 2.28 17.78 2.18
C GLY A 56 2.67 16.69 1.18
N GLY A 57 2.93 15.50 1.69
CA GLY A 57 3.35 14.34 0.89
C GLY A 57 4.29 13.41 1.67
N PRO A 58 4.90 12.42 1.01
CA PRO A 58 4.81 12.13 -0.43
C PRO A 58 3.55 11.34 -0.83
N TYR A 59 2.90 11.73 -1.94
CA TYR A 59 1.80 10.98 -2.57
C TYR A 59 2.27 10.33 -3.86
N ILE A 60 1.74 9.16 -4.22
CA ILE A 60 2.02 8.55 -5.53
C ILE A 60 1.43 9.45 -6.62
N ALA A 61 2.21 9.80 -7.64
CA ALA A 61 1.84 10.72 -8.71
C ALA A 61 1.97 10.09 -10.10
N GLY A 62 2.93 9.19 -10.32
CA GLY A 62 3.13 8.52 -11.60
C GLY A 62 3.56 7.07 -11.45
N LEU A 63 3.37 6.28 -12.50
CA LEU A 63 3.71 4.85 -12.54
C LEU A 63 4.28 4.49 -13.91
N ARG A 64 5.28 3.61 -13.93
CA ARG A 64 5.69 2.85 -15.12
C ARG A 64 5.59 1.38 -14.82
N LEU A 65 5.08 0.64 -15.79
CA LEU A 65 4.81 -0.78 -15.66
C LEU A 65 5.64 -1.57 -16.67
N TYR A 66 6.37 -2.56 -16.16
CA TYR A 66 7.23 -3.46 -16.91
C TYR A 66 6.61 -4.85 -16.88
N CYS A 67 6.56 -5.51 -18.03
CA CYS A 67 5.93 -6.81 -18.21
C CYS A 67 6.95 -7.89 -18.52
N HIS A 68 6.60 -9.11 -18.15
CA HIS A 68 7.33 -10.30 -18.58
C HIS A 68 7.34 -10.41 -20.12
N GLY A 69 8.50 -10.78 -20.67
CA GLY A 69 8.72 -10.94 -22.11
C GLY A 69 9.19 -9.67 -22.83
N LEU A 70 9.27 -8.53 -22.15
CA LEU A 70 9.88 -7.32 -22.72
C LEU A 70 11.40 -7.30 -22.54
N PRO A 71 12.14 -6.60 -23.44
CA PRO A 71 13.56 -6.35 -23.25
C PRO A 71 13.86 -5.69 -21.90
N PRO A 72 15.01 -5.99 -21.27
CA PRO A 72 15.41 -5.34 -20.03
C PRO A 72 15.44 -3.81 -20.15
N GLY A 73 14.77 -3.11 -19.24
CA GLY A 73 14.70 -1.65 -19.21
C GLY A 73 13.60 -1.02 -20.07
N GLU A 74 12.87 -1.82 -20.85
CA GLU A 74 11.71 -1.32 -21.61
C GLU A 74 10.42 -1.45 -20.80
N PHE A 75 9.73 -0.33 -20.60
CA PHE A 75 8.42 -0.31 -19.96
C PHE A 75 7.31 -0.41 -21.01
N LYS A 76 6.23 -1.14 -20.70
CA LYS A 76 5.06 -1.25 -21.59
C LYS A 76 4.25 0.05 -21.57
N HIS A 77 4.01 0.57 -20.37
CA HIS A 77 3.13 1.69 -20.13
C HIS A 77 3.74 2.65 -19.10
N SER A 78 3.54 3.95 -19.33
CA SER A 78 3.91 5.01 -18.41
C SER A 78 2.73 5.93 -18.24
N VAL A 79 2.53 6.40 -17.02
CA VAL A 79 1.35 7.17 -16.70
C VAL A 79 1.62 8.27 -15.71
N ASN A 80 1.09 9.45 -16.04
CA ASN A 80 1.29 10.70 -15.30
C ASN A 80 2.74 10.89 -14.82
N TRP A 81 3.68 10.46 -15.67
CA TRP A 81 5.09 10.47 -15.35
C TRP A 81 5.67 11.80 -15.79
N SER A 82 5.81 12.72 -14.85
CA SER A 82 6.34 14.03 -15.16
C SER A 82 7.83 13.91 -15.47
N PRO A 83 8.31 14.35 -16.65
CA PRO A 83 9.73 14.67 -16.79
C PRO A 83 10.00 15.82 -15.82
N VAL A 84 10.92 15.66 -14.87
CA VAL A 84 11.17 16.67 -13.84
C VAL A 84 11.52 18.01 -14.52
N PRO A 85 10.69 19.07 -14.32
CA PRO A 85 11.19 20.23 -13.60
C PRO A 85 10.17 20.83 -12.61
N THR A 86 10.71 21.17 -11.44
CA THR A 86 10.13 21.91 -10.32
C THR A 86 9.85 23.36 -10.72
N ASP A 87 8.58 23.74 -10.84
CA ASP A 87 8.14 25.15 -10.78
C ASP A 87 8.26 25.74 -9.35
N GLY A 88 8.92 25.01 -8.45
CA GLY A 88 9.06 25.33 -7.03
C GLY A 88 7.84 24.95 -6.17
N LYS A 89 6.72 24.53 -6.77
CA LYS A 89 5.47 24.21 -6.04
C LYS A 89 5.31 22.72 -5.76
N ALA A 90 5.88 21.87 -6.60
CA ALA A 90 5.83 20.42 -6.47
C ALA A 90 7.22 19.80 -6.66
N ASN A 91 7.65 18.99 -5.71
CA ASN A 91 8.87 18.20 -5.83
C ASN A 91 8.53 16.76 -6.19
N TYR A 92 9.02 16.30 -7.33
CA TYR A 92 8.82 14.94 -7.82
C TYR A 92 10.06 14.08 -7.52
N THR A 93 9.84 12.87 -7.02
CA THR A 93 10.92 11.90 -6.77
C THR A 93 10.58 10.59 -7.46
N ASN A 94 11.51 10.05 -8.23
CA ASN A 94 11.35 8.79 -8.94
C ASN A 94 11.95 7.66 -8.10
N PHE A 95 11.25 6.54 -8.07
CA PHE A 95 11.64 5.32 -7.39
C PHE A 95 11.64 4.19 -8.40
N GLU A 96 12.82 3.62 -8.59
CA GLU A 96 13.02 2.39 -9.34
C GLU A 96 12.62 1.22 -8.45
N GLY A 97 11.73 0.38 -8.98
CA GLY A 97 11.24 -0.78 -8.26
C GLY A 97 12.10 -2.03 -8.45
N ASP A 98 11.93 -3.00 -7.55
CA ASP A 98 12.60 -4.29 -7.60
C ASP A 98 12.14 -5.09 -8.84
N VAL A 99 13.09 -5.77 -9.48
CA VAL A 99 12.77 -6.67 -10.59
C VAL A 99 12.40 -8.05 -10.04
N MET A 100 11.14 -8.45 -10.23
CA MET A 100 10.60 -9.74 -9.84
C MET A 100 10.44 -10.62 -11.09
N ALA A 101 11.42 -11.48 -11.36
CA ALA A 101 11.44 -12.33 -12.57
C ALA A 101 10.18 -13.22 -12.70
N ASP A 102 9.70 -13.75 -11.57
CA ASP A 102 8.49 -14.58 -11.49
C ASP A 102 7.20 -13.77 -11.32
N GLY A 103 7.30 -12.45 -11.38
CA GLY A 103 6.19 -11.54 -11.21
C GLY A 103 5.97 -11.10 -9.77
N ILE A 104 5.27 -9.99 -9.62
CA ILE A 104 4.96 -9.42 -8.31
C ILE A 104 3.83 -10.22 -7.64
N HIS A 105 4.14 -10.88 -6.52
CA HIS A 105 3.23 -11.77 -5.77
C HIS A 105 3.06 -11.39 -4.30
N ASN A 106 3.61 -10.25 -3.86
CA ASN A 106 3.46 -9.75 -2.51
C ASN A 106 3.36 -8.22 -2.54
N VAL A 107 2.17 -7.71 -2.81
CA VAL A 107 1.90 -6.26 -2.80
C VAL A 107 1.37 -5.83 -1.43
N ILE A 108 1.89 -4.72 -0.93
CA ILE A 108 1.32 -3.98 0.20
C ILE A 108 0.85 -2.61 -0.28
N ALA A 109 -0.27 -2.15 0.26
CA ALA A 109 -0.80 -0.84 -0.05
C ALA A 109 -1.42 -0.20 1.18
N ALA A 110 -1.22 1.09 1.36
CA ALA A 110 -1.84 1.84 2.46
C ALA A 110 -2.51 3.11 1.95
N TRP A 111 -3.67 3.43 2.51
CA TRP A 111 -4.45 4.59 2.11
C TRP A 111 -5.27 5.18 3.25
N ARG A 112 -5.79 6.39 3.00
CA ARG A 112 -6.82 7.04 3.82
C ARG A 112 -7.85 7.71 2.93
N LYS A 113 -7.45 8.81 2.29
CA LYS A 113 -8.24 9.50 1.26
C LYS A 113 -7.68 9.28 -0.14
N TYR A 114 -6.36 9.09 -0.20
CA TYR A 114 -5.55 8.88 -1.39
C TYR A 114 -4.67 7.67 -1.16
N VAL A 115 -4.11 7.11 -2.23
CA VAL A 115 -3.09 6.06 -2.11
C VAL A 115 -1.81 6.70 -1.60
N GLN A 116 -1.39 6.27 -0.40
CA GLN A 116 -0.27 6.88 0.32
C GLN A 116 0.98 6.04 0.25
N LEU A 117 0.83 4.71 0.15
CA LEU A 117 1.94 3.79 0.09
C LEU A 117 1.60 2.64 -0.84
N ILE A 118 2.56 2.28 -1.67
CA ILE A 118 2.60 1.00 -2.41
C ILE A 118 3.97 0.40 -2.17
N GLY A 119 4.02 -0.88 -1.87
CA GLY A 119 5.26 -1.62 -1.76
C GLY A 119 5.12 -3.03 -2.29
N TYR A 120 6.24 -3.63 -2.67
CA TYR A 120 6.34 -5.03 -3.05
C TYR A 120 7.80 -5.49 -3.01
N GLY A 121 8.02 -6.80 -3.13
CA GLY A 121 9.36 -7.36 -3.10
C GLY A 121 10.01 -7.19 -1.73
N THR A 122 11.32 -6.95 -1.70
CA THR A 122 12.10 -6.84 -0.45
C THR A 122 12.65 -5.43 -0.20
N GLY A 123 12.73 -4.58 -1.23
CA GLY A 123 13.29 -3.24 -1.14
C GLY A 123 12.34 -2.14 -1.59
N THR A 124 11.25 -2.45 -2.29
CA THR A 124 10.38 -1.42 -2.88
C THR A 124 9.26 -1.03 -1.93
N ILE A 125 9.39 0.14 -1.31
CA ILE A 125 8.30 0.82 -0.58
C ILE A 125 8.32 2.28 -0.97
N VAL A 126 7.25 2.74 -1.61
CA VAL A 126 7.15 4.08 -2.16
C VAL A 126 5.95 4.81 -1.56
N GLY A 127 6.15 6.09 -1.23
CA GLY A 127 5.16 6.95 -0.58
C GLY A 127 5.43 7.14 0.91
N GLY A 128 4.40 7.50 1.67
CA GLY A 128 4.51 7.81 3.09
C GLY A 128 3.39 7.13 3.89
N GLY A 129 3.73 6.15 4.73
CA GLY A 129 2.74 5.46 5.58
C GLY A 129 2.16 6.29 6.72
N SER A 130 2.72 7.49 6.97
CA SER A 130 2.26 8.36 8.06
C SER A 130 0.84 8.87 7.80
N GLY A 131 -0.11 8.38 8.57
CA GLY A 131 -1.51 8.80 8.50
C GLY A 131 -2.40 7.93 7.59
N ALA A 132 -1.88 6.81 7.08
CA ALA A 132 -2.71 5.77 6.49
C ALA A 132 -3.64 5.18 7.57
N ARG A 133 -4.88 4.91 7.19
CA ARG A 133 -5.86 4.27 8.09
C ARG A 133 -6.09 2.83 7.74
N VAL A 134 -5.97 2.50 6.46
CA VAL A 134 -6.18 1.15 5.96
C VAL A 134 -4.88 0.66 5.36
N LEU A 135 -4.49 -0.54 5.74
CA LEU A 135 -3.38 -1.29 5.21
C LEU A 135 -3.92 -2.58 4.62
N TRP A 136 -3.61 -2.81 3.36
CA TRP A 136 -3.89 -4.07 2.67
C TRP A 136 -2.57 -4.75 2.32
N GLN A 137 -2.52 -6.06 2.49
CA GLN A 137 -1.35 -6.88 2.18
C GLN A 137 -1.78 -8.14 1.47
N GLN A 138 -1.28 -8.37 0.26
CA GLN A 138 -1.63 -9.55 -0.53
C GLN A 138 -1.41 -10.86 0.24
N ALA A 139 -0.29 -10.98 0.97
CA ALA A 139 0.05 -12.16 1.74
C ALA A 139 -0.94 -12.50 2.87
N ALA A 140 -1.77 -11.54 3.31
CA ALA A 140 -2.81 -11.78 4.32
C ALA A 140 -4.07 -12.46 3.73
N HIS A 141 -4.19 -12.55 2.40
CA HIS A 141 -5.36 -13.09 1.72
C HIS A 141 -5.02 -14.40 1.00
N ARG A 142 -5.55 -15.51 1.52
CA ARG A 142 -5.28 -16.87 0.98
C ARG A 142 -5.68 -17.02 -0.48
N ASP A 143 -6.72 -16.33 -0.91
CA ASP A 143 -7.18 -16.36 -2.31
C ASP A 143 -6.25 -15.64 -3.29
N PHE A 144 -5.21 -14.96 -2.77
CA PHE A 144 -4.16 -14.30 -3.55
C PHE A 144 -2.79 -14.99 -3.48
N ALA A 145 -2.67 -16.13 -2.78
CA ALA A 145 -1.38 -16.75 -2.48
C ALA A 145 -0.53 -17.07 -3.74
N ASP A 146 -1.18 -17.53 -4.80
CA ASP A 146 -0.52 -17.92 -6.06
C ASP A 146 -0.75 -16.88 -7.18
N CYS A 147 -1.29 -15.72 -6.85
CA CYS A 147 -1.65 -14.72 -7.84
C CYS A 147 -0.50 -13.77 -8.12
N ARG A 148 -0.35 -13.40 -9.39
CA ARG A 148 0.65 -12.44 -9.86
C ARG A 148 -0.05 -11.18 -10.31
N LEU A 149 0.54 -10.02 -10.03
CA LEU A 149 0.05 -8.76 -10.54
C LEU A 149 0.11 -8.79 -12.08
N GLN A 150 -1.02 -8.59 -12.74
CA GLN A 150 -1.14 -8.52 -14.20
C GLN A 150 -1.21 -7.07 -14.69
N GLY A 151 -1.80 -6.19 -13.88
CA GLY A 151 -2.02 -4.81 -14.27
C GLY A 151 -2.48 -3.94 -13.11
N VAL A 152 -2.48 -2.64 -13.38
CA VAL A 152 -2.86 -1.59 -12.46
C VAL A 152 -3.75 -0.59 -13.19
N GLN A 153 -4.94 -0.35 -12.68
CA GLN A 153 -5.76 0.78 -13.07
C GLN A 153 -5.55 1.90 -12.07
N MET A 154 -5.18 3.09 -12.54
CA MET A 154 -4.98 4.27 -11.70
C MET A 154 -6.13 5.24 -11.89
N ILE A 155 -6.62 5.77 -10.78
CA ILE A 155 -7.67 6.77 -10.71
C ILE A 155 -7.02 8.00 -10.07
N TRP A 156 -6.86 9.08 -10.82
CA TRP A 156 -6.09 10.24 -10.35
C TRP A 156 -6.77 11.58 -10.62
N TYR A 157 -6.37 12.56 -9.83
CA TYR A 157 -6.63 13.98 -10.07
C TYR A 157 -5.30 14.72 -10.27
N SER A 158 -4.64 15.10 -9.18
CA SER A 158 -3.27 15.67 -9.17
C SER A 158 -2.22 14.67 -8.66
N TRP A 159 -2.68 13.66 -7.91
CA TRP A 159 -1.97 12.47 -7.48
C TRP A 159 -2.98 11.30 -7.50
N VAL A 160 -2.54 10.13 -7.09
CA VAL A 160 -3.36 8.91 -7.14
C VAL A 160 -4.42 8.92 -6.05
N ASP A 161 -5.67 9.10 -6.45
CA ASP A 161 -6.83 9.06 -5.57
C ASP A 161 -7.19 7.62 -5.20
N GLY A 162 -7.21 6.74 -6.21
CA GLY A 162 -7.49 5.32 -6.05
C GLY A 162 -6.76 4.47 -7.07
N MET A 163 -6.68 3.18 -6.80
CA MET A 163 -6.07 2.18 -7.67
C MET A 163 -6.89 0.91 -7.65
N ARG A 164 -6.97 0.23 -8.81
CA ARG A 164 -7.37 -1.17 -8.87
C ARG A 164 -6.19 -2.02 -9.28
N LEU A 165 -5.76 -2.93 -8.41
CA LEU A 165 -4.73 -3.91 -8.71
C LEU A 165 -5.39 -5.15 -9.30
N ARG A 166 -4.96 -5.56 -10.49
CA ARG A 166 -5.49 -6.74 -11.18
C ARG A 166 -4.49 -7.86 -11.05
N PHE A 167 -4.91 -8.95 -10.44
CA PHE A 167 -4.10 -10.14 -10.21
C PHE A 167 -4.60 -11.28 -11.08
N SER A 168 -3.68 -11.94 -11.78
CA SER A 168 -3.92 -13.18 -12.50
C SER A 168 -3.60 -14.34 -11.58
N CYS A 169 -4.61 -15.17 -11.31
CA CYS A 169 -4.52 -16.32 -10.44
C CYS A 169 -4.67 -17.60 -11.27
N PRO A 170 -3.93 -18.68 -10.94
CA PRO A 170 -4.22 -19.98 -11.51
C PRO A 170 -5.67 -20.35 -11.17
N SER A 171 -6.48 -20.74 -12.16
CA SER A 171 -7.75 -21.37 -11.83
C SER A 171 -7.42 -22.65 -11.09
N THR A 172 -7.73 -22.70 -9.79
CA THR A 172 -7.84 -23.95 -9.05
C THR A 172 -9.02 -24.70 -9.67
N ARG A 173 -8.82 -25.32 -10.84
CA ARG A 173 -9.79 -26.23 -11.43
C ARG A 173 -9.87 -27.36 -10.44
N SER A 174 -10.88 -27.28 -9.59
CA SER A 174 -11.18 -28.24 -8.55
C SER A 174 -11.12 -29.61 -9.18
N THR A 175 -10.05 -30.35 -8.91
CA THR A 175 -9.92 -31.76 -9.27
C THR A 175 -10.84 -32.57 -8.34
N SER A 176 -12.10 -32.15 -8.21
CA SER A 176 -13.20 -33.02 -7.82
C SER A 176 -13.63 -33.79 -9.08
N ALA A 177 -12.68 -34.54 -9.65
CA ALA A 177 -13.02 -35.74 -10.37
C ALA A 177 -13.35 -36.77 -9.29
N MET A 178 -14.54 -36.63 -8.71
CA MET A 178 -15.19 -37.71 -7.98
C MET A 178 -15.21 -38.89 -8.96
N PRO A 179 -14.47 -39.99 -8.69
CA PRO A 179 -14.52 -41.13 -9.58
C PRO A 179 -15.98 -41.59 -9.67
N PRO A 180 -16.48 -42.00 -10.86
CA PRO A 180 -17.81 -42.56 -10.94
C PRO A 180 -17.87 -43.75 -9.98
N SER A 181 -18.79 -43.65 -9.03
CA SER A 181 -19.15 -44.70 -8.09
C SER A 181 -19.63 -45.91 -8.90
N LEU A 182 -18.70 -46.77 -9.31
CA LEU A 182 -18.99 -48.12 -9.75
C LEU A 182 -19.54 -48.88 -8.55
N ALA A 183 -20.83 -49.20 -8.64
CA ALA A 183 -21.56 -50.04 -7.71
C ALA A 183 -20.73 -51.28 -7.35
N SER A 184 -20.58 -51.54 -6.06
CA SER A 184 -20.02 -52.78 -5.54
C SER A 184 -21.10 -53.53 -4.75
N PRO A 185 -21.53 -54.73 -5.18
CA PRO A 185 -22.25 -55.66 -4.33
C PRO A 185 -21.27 -56.36 -3.36
N SER A 186 -21.62 -56.36 -2.07
CA SER A 186 -21.01 -57.16 -0.99
C SER A 186 -21.26 -58.68 -1.21
N PRO A 187 -20.66 -59.68 -0.49
CA PRO A 187 -19.71 -59.64 0.64
C PRO A 187 -18.56 -60.72 0.71
N SER A 188 -17.54 -60.48 1.57
CA SER A 188 -16.61 -61.42 2.31
C SER A 188 -15.42 -62.10 1.59
N PRO A 189 -14.37 -62.64 2.29
CA PRO A 189 -13.96 -62.59 3.72
C PRO A 189 -12.44 -62.18 3.90
N PRO A 190 -11.82 -62.25 5.12
CA PRO A 190 -10.62 -61.48 5.46
C PRO A 190 -9.31 -62.20 5.13
N SER A 191 -8.38 -61.47 4.52
CA SER A 191 -6.99 -61.87 4.39
C SER A 191 -6.09 -60.79 4.97
N SER A 192 -5.47 -61.17 6.09
CA SER A 192 -4.40 -60.50 6.78
C SER A 192 -3.18 -60.30 5.87
N SER A 193 -2.76 -59.04 5.71
CA SER A 193 -1.36 -58.73 5.39
C SER A 193 -0.93 -57.46 6.14
N THR A 194 -0.15 -57.69 7.17
CA THR A 194 0.54 -56.65 7.94
C THR A 194 1.75 -56.19 7.12
N ALA A 195 1.57 -55.17 6.28
CA ALA A 195 2.68 -54.46 5.66
C ALA A 195 3.14 -53.36 6.62
N GLN A 196 4.15 -53.70 7.42
CA GLN A 196 4.84 -52.79 8.32
C GLN A 196 5.66 -51.80 7.47
N SER A 197 5.19 -50.57 7.32
CA SER A 197 5.98 -49.48 6.74
C SER A 197 6.86 -48.91 7.84
N THR A 198 8.11 -49.35 7.87
CA THR A 198 9.14 -48.85 8.78
C THR A 198 9.63 -47.49 8.26
N ALA A 199 9.06 -46.42 8.79
CA ALA A 199 9.67 -45.10 8.69
C ALA A 199 10.98 -45.13 9.51
N SER A 200 12.12 -45.11 8.83
CA SER A 200 13.43 -44.95 9.46
C SER A 200 13.56 -43.52 9.97
N ILE A 201 13.27 -43.34 11.25
CA ILE A 201 13.66 -42.16 12.02
C ILE A 201 15.18 -42.23 12.16
N VAL A 202 15.89 -41.31 11.49
CA VAL A 202 17.30 -41.07 11.76
C VAL A 202 17.39 -40.36 13.11
N VAL A 203 17.61 -41.15 14.16
CA VAL A 203 18.04 -40.69 15.48
C VAL A 203 19.52 -40.34 15.36
N VAL A 204 19.84 -39.05 15.30
CA VAL A 204 21.20 -38.57 15.59
C VAL A 204 21.27 -38.36 17.10
N ASP A 205 21.66 -39.41 17.81
CA ASP A 205 22.20 -39.30 19.16
C ASP A 205 23.60 -38.68 19.08
N GLY A 206 23.83 -37.58 19.78
CA GLY A 206 25.13 -36.92 19.71
C GLY A 206 25.29 -35.65 20.53
N THR A 207 25.17 -35.79 21.85
CA THR A 207 25.84 -34.96 22.89
C THR A 207 25.46 -33.48 23.05
N CYS A 208 24.88 -33.19 24.23
CA CYS A 208 24.90 -31.87 24.85
C CYS A 208 26.33 -31.34 25.06
N PRO A 209 26.51 -30.02 24.97
CA PRO A 209 27.10 -29.31 26.09
C PRO A 209 26.14 -28.24 26.63
N LEU A 210 25.97 -28.29 27.94
CA LEU A 210 25.36 -27.30 28.79
C LEU A 210 26.05 -25.91 28.68
N LEU A 211 25.21 -24.88 28.83
CA LEU A 211 25.42 -23.60 29.52
C LEU A 211 26.15 -22.41 28.82
N VAL A 212 25.31 -21.41 28.47
CA VAL A 212 25.45 -19.94 28.70
C VAL A 212 26.55 -19.19 27.91
N PRO A 213 26.20 -18.20 27.05
CA PRO A 213 25.78 -16.87 27.51
C PRO A 213 24.71 -16.18 26.63
N VAL A 214 23.44 -16.23 27.04
CA VAL A 214 22.35 -15.43 26.44
C VAL A 214 22.04 -14.16 27.26
N GLY A 215 22.77 -13.93 28.37
CA GLY A 215 22.50 -12.83 29.32
C GLY A 215 23.04 -11.44 28.94
N ILE A 216 23.82 -11.28 27.87
CA ILE A 216 24.49 -9.98 27.57
C ILE A 216 23.80 -9.21 26.42
N GLY A 217 23.05 -9.89 25.55
CA GLY A 217 22.38 -9.25 24.39
C GLY A 217 21.18 -8.38 24.75
N VAL A 218 20.48 -8.68 25.85
CA VAL A 218 19.23 -7.99 26.24
C VAL A 218 19.50 -6.66 26.96
N ALA A 219 20.62 -6.52 27.67
CA ALA A 219 20.98 -5.29 28.38
C ALA A 219 21.40 -4.14 27.42
N ILE A 220 22.02 -4.47 26.29
CA ILE A 220 22.45 -3.48 25.29
C ILE A 220 21.24 -2.97 24.47
N GLY A 221 20.26 -3.84 24.19
CA GLY A 221 19.03 -3.45 23.48
C GLY A 221 18.11 -2.53 24.29
N ALA A 222 18.02 -2.69 25.61
CA ALA A 222 17.15 -1.84 26.43
C ALA A 222 17.71 -0.41 26.62
N THR A 223 19.04 -0.25 26.67
CA THR A 223 19.67 1.07 26.85
C THR A 223 19.61 1.93 25.59
N SER A 224 19.70 1.34 24.39
CA SER A 224 19.60 2.07 23.12
C SER A 224 18.19 2.63 22.88
N VAL A 225 17.15 1.89 23.22
CA VAL A 225 15.76 2.35 23.11
C VAL A 225 15.49 3.53 24.06
N LEU A 226 16.02 3.48 25.29
CA LEU A 226 15.86 4.57 26.26
C LEU A 226 16.61 5.84 25.83
N ALA A 227 17.79 5.70 25.22
CA ALA A 227 18.56 6.83 24.70
C ALA A 227 17.84 7.51 23.52
N ILE A 228 17.22 6.74 22.63
CA ILE A 228 16.45 7.27 21.49
C ILE A 228 15.19 7.99 21.99
N LEU A 229 14.47 7.42 22.96
CA LEU A 229 13.28 8.06 23.54
C LEU A 229 13.62 9.36 24.28
N THR A 230 14.70 9.38 25.06
CA THR A 230 15.13 10.60 25.78
C THR A 230 15.59 11.69 24.81
N ALA A 231 16.36 11.35 23.77
CA ALA A 231 16.74 12.28 22.71
C ALA A 231 15.52 12.88 22.00
N TRP A 232 14.51 12.05 21.69
CA TRP A 232 13.27 12.50 21.04
C TRP A 232 12.45 13.45 21.92
N ILE A 233 12.32 13.15 23.22
CA ILE A 233 11.62 14.03 24.17
C ILE A 233 12.32 15.39 24.30
N LEU A 234 13.66 15.39 24.34
CA LEU A 234 14.45 16.63 24.39
C LEU A 234 14.31 17.45 23.11
N LEU A 235 14.37 16.82 21.93
CA LEU A 235 14.15 17.49 20.64
C LEU A 235 12.75 18.10 20.54
N ARG A 236 11.71 17.39 20.98
CA ARG A 236 10.32 17.92 21.02
C ARG A 236 10.20 19.14 21.92
N ARG A 237 10.82 19.10 23.11
CA ARG A 237 10.83 20.24 24.04
C ARG A 237 11.57 21.45 23.47
N GLN A 238 12.69 21.22 22.78
CA GLN A 238 13.47 22.30 22.17
C GLN A 238 12.72 22.97 21.01
N TRP A 239 12.02 22.18 20.18
CA TRP A 239 11.15 22.70 19.12
C TRP A 239 9.99 23.54 19.66
N SER A 240 9.36 23.11 20.75
CA SER A 240 8.29 23.88 21.41
C SER A 240 8.80 25.25 21.91
N ARG A 241 9.99 25.29 22.51
CA ARG A 241 10.62 26.56 22.95
C ARG A 241 11.03 27.46 21.79
N SER A 242 11.50 26.90 20.68
CA SER A 242 11.87 27.67 19.50
C SER A 242 10.66 28.33 18.83
N ARG A 243 9.47 27.70 18.84
CA ARG A 243 8.24 28.31 18.32
C ARG A 243 7.80 29.53 19.15
N ARG A 244 7.94 29.47 20.48
CA ARG A 244 7.61 30.62 21.34
C ARG A 244 8.52 31.83 21.12
N ARG A 245 9.77 31.63 20.67
CA ARG A 245 10.68 32.74 20.37
C ARG A 245 10.38 33.41 19.03
N ARG A 246 9.89 32.67 18.02
CA ARG A 246 9.53 33.27 16.73
C ARG A 246 8.26 34.12 16.83
N ASN A 247 7.29 33.72 17.64
CA ASN A 247 6.06 34.52 17.83
C ASN A 247 6.25 35.81 18.64
N LYS A 248 7.48 36.15 19.07
CA LYS A 248 7.75 37.35 19.87
C LYS A 248 8.52 38.44 19.11
N VAL A 249 8.79 38.28 17.82
CA VAL A 249 9.59 39.23 17.03
C VAL A 249 8.75 40.13 16.11
N ASP A 250 7.50 39.80 15.81
CA ASP A 250 6.75 40.55 14.81
C ASP A 250 5.67 41.46 15.40
N HIS A 251 6.02 42.42 16.25
CA HIS A 251 5.20 43.61 16.53
C HIS A 251 6.13 44.85 16.62
N GLU A 252 6.78 45.18 15.50
CA GLU A 252 7.22 46.56 15.23
C GLU A 252 6.25 47.22 14.24
N PRO A 253 5.82 48.47 14.48
CA PRO A 253 4.97 49.20 13.56
C PRO A 253 5.75 49.60 12.29
N ILE A 254 5.32 49.09 11.15
CA ILE A 254 5.88 49.42 9.83
C ILE A 254 5.50 50.85 9.46
N VAL A 255 6.51 51.72 9.34
CA VAL A 255 6.43 53.02 8.65
C VAL A 255 6.60 52.77 7.15
N PRO A 256 5.78 53.34 6.25
CA PRO A 256 5.89 53.09 4.82
C PRO A 256 7.08 53.86 4.23
N LEU A 257 8.03 53.14 3.63
CA LEU A 257 9.04 53.71 2.75
C LEU A 257 8.93 53.10 1.34
N LEU A 258 9.12 54.00 0.39
CA LEU A 258 8.99 53.94 -1.07
C LEU A 258 9.76 52.79 -1.78
N PRO A 259 9.41 52.48 -3.05
CA PRO A 259 9.93 51.32 -3.76
C PRO A 259 11.35 51.56 -4.30
N ILE A 260 12.27 50.65 -3.99
CA ILE A 260 13.58 50.56 -4.63
C ILE A 260 13.62 49.28 -5.47
N ASN A 261 13.92 49.51 -6.75
CA ASN A 261 14.18 48.59 -7.84
C ASN A 261 15.30 47.56 -7.52
N PRO A 262 15.16 46.28 -7.92
CA PRO A 262 16.33 45.42 -8.06
C PRO A 262 16.37 44.72 -9.43
N ASN A 263 17.34 45.13 -10.25
CA ASN A 263 18.01 44.25 -11.19
C ASN A 263 19.40 43.88 -10.61
N PHE A 264 19.86 42.68 -10.96
CA PHE A 264 21.23 42.13 -10.89
C PHE A 264 21.68 41.29 -9.65
N LEU A 265 21.98 40.01 -9.96
CA LEU A 265 23.15 39.16 -9.60
C LEU A 265 23.02 38.03 -8.56
N THR A 266 22.84 36.83 -9.11
CA THR A 266 23.71 35.63 -8.99
C THR A 266 24.64 35.45 -7.77
N ARG A 267 24.50 34.29 -7.09
CA ARG A 267 25.62 33.36 -6.80
C ARG A 267 25.14 31.93 -6.44
N PRO A 268 26.00 30.89 -6.63
CA PRO A 268 25.64 29.47 -6.64
C PRO A 268 26.03 28.69 -5.35
N THR A 269 25.83 27.36 -5.40
CA THR A 269 26.21 26.28 -4.45
C THR A 269 25.29 26.15 -3.22
N THR A 270 24.78 24.98 -2.83
CA THR A 270 25.48 23.71 -2.58
C THR A 270 24.57 22.49 -2.75
N SER A 271 25.20 21.42 -3.23
CA SER A 271 24.77 20.02 -3.23
C SER A 271 24.35 19.53 -1.84
N GLY A 272 23.22 18.82 -1.78
CA GLY A 272 22.75 18.13 -0.57
C GLY A 272 22.07 16.83 -0.94
N THR A 273 22.86 15.76 -1.09
CA THR A 273 22.40 14.38 -1.10
C THR A 273 21.87 14.02 0.29
N SER A 274 20.54 13.94 0.45
CA SER A 274 19.93 13.35 1.63
C SER A 274 19.32 11.99 1.26
N PHE A 275 20.10 10.93 1.46
CA PHE A 275 19.57 9.58 1.65
C PHE A 275 18.94 9.55 3.04
N VAL A 276 17.61 9.41 3.10
CA VAL A 276 16.91 8.93 4.28
C VAL A 276 16.38 7.55 3.92
N THR A 277 17.27 6.56 3.94
CA THR A 277 16.84 5.18 4.17
C THR A 277 16.50 5.11 5.65
N ASN A 278 15.21 5.17 5.98
CA ASN A 278 14.75 4.84 7.32
C ASN A 278 14.62 3.30 7.35
N PRO A 279 15.51 2.55 8.02
CA PRO A 279 15.44 1.10 8.03
C PRO A 279 14.38 0.69 9.05
N TYR A 280 13.10 0.86 8.69
CA TYR A 280 12.07 0.05 9.32
C TYR A 280 12.22 -1.34 8.73
N PHE A 281 12.99 -2.18 9.42
CA PHE A 281 12.85 -3.63 9.31
C PHE A 281 11.38 -3.94 9.58
N LEU A 282 10.62 -4.18 8.51
CA LEU A 282 9.34 -4.86 8.61
C LEU A 282 9.67 -6.30 9.02
N THR A 283 9.72 -6.55 10.33
CA THR A 283 9.51 -7.90 10.83
C THR A 283 8.23 -8.41 10.20
N PRO A 284 8.21 -9.62 9.60
CA PRO A 284 7.01 -10.18 9.01
C PRO A 284 5.91 -10.17 10.08
N TYR A 285 4.92 -9.30 9.91
CA TYR A 285 3.78 -9.23 10.80
C TYR A 285 3.00 -10.52 10.55
N THR A 286 3.05 -11.46 11.50
CA THR A 286 2.11 -12.57 11.54
C THR A 286 0.71 -11.97 11.60
N ALA A 287 -0.04 -12.12 10.52
CA ALA A 287 -1.42 -11.69 10.42
C ALA A 287 -2.21 -12.33 11.58
N TYR A 288 -2.71 -11.50 12.49
CA TYR A 288 -3.78 -11.93 13.38
C TYR A 288 -5.04 -12.13 12.53
N PRO A 289 -5.84 -13.18 12.77
CA PRO A 289 -7.10 -13.36 12.07
C PRO A 289 -7.97 -12.12 12.31
N ALA A 290 -8.52 -11.57 11.23
CA ALA A 290 -9.52 -10.51 11.30
C ALA A 290 -10.73 -11.07 12.07
N GLU A 291 -10.93 -10.59 13.30
CA GLU A 291 -12.19 -10.78 13.98
C GLU A 291 -13.25 -9.96 13.25
N ASP A 292 -14.32 -10.66 12.89
CA ASP A 292 -15.53 -10.16 12.24
C ASP A 292 -16.23 -9.20 13.20
N SER A 293 -15.90 -7.91 13.15
CA SER A 293 -16.60 -6.87 13.90
C SER A 293 -17.90 -6.54 13.18
N GLY A 294 -18.94 -7.32 13.46
CA GLY A 294 -20.31 -6.92 13.22
C GLY A 294 -20.60 -5.64 13.99
N GLU A 295 -20.59 -4.51 13.30
CA GLU A 295 -21.12 -3.25 13.82
C GLU A 295 -22.64 -3.39 13.91
N ALA A 296 -23.13 -3.57 15.14
CA ALA A 296 -24.54 -3.38 15.46
C ALA A 296 -24.86 -1.89 15.34
N GLU A 297 -25.78 -1.56 14.44
CA GLU A 297 -26.44 -0.26 14.38
C GLU A 297 -27.20 -0.03 15.69
N CYS A 298 -26.84 1.01 16.44
CA CYS A 298 -27.74 1.60 17.42
C CYS A 298 -28.55 2.67 16.70
N GLU A 299 -29.76 2.32 16.29
CA GLU A 299 -30.85 3.26 16.05
C GLU A 299 -31.23 3.90 17.39
N ASP A 300 -30.93 5.19 17.56
CA ASP A 300 -31.53 6.01 18.61
C ASP A 300 -32.87 6.53 18.10
N ASP A 301 -33.93 5.78 18.41
CA ASP A 301 -35.31 6.26 18.42
C ASP A 301 -35.48 7.26 19.58
N VAL A 302 -35.69 8.54 19.25
CA VAL A 302 -36.27 9.50 20.19
C VAL A 302 -37.42 10.23 19.51
N ALA A 303 -38.61 9.68 19.71
CA ALA A 303 -39.88 10.38 19.51
C ALA A 303 -40.57 10.64 20.85
N ASP A 304 -41.17 11.83 20.90
CA ASP A 304 -42.29 12.28 21.73
C ASP A 304 -42.11 12.52 23.24
N LEU A 305 -42.25 13.79 23.65
CA LEU A 305 -43.54 14.27 24.21
C LEU A 305 -43.59 15.79 24.37
N ALA A 306 -44.75 16.32 24.01
CA ALA A 306 -45.21 17.71 24.10
C ALA A 306 -45.34 18.23 25.55
N ASP A 307 -45.24 19.55 25.75
CA ASP A 307 -46.39 20.47 25.91
C ASP A 307 -45.92 21.82 26.49
N GLY A 308 -46.60 22.92 26.11
CA GLY A 308 -46.58 24.15 26.92
C GLY A 308 -46.57 25.48 26.17
N HIS A 309 -47.76 25.87 25.70
CA HIS A 309 -48.34 27.22 25.69
C HIS A 309 -47.45 28.46 25.81
N GLY A 310 -47.66 29.40 24.88
CA GLY A 310 -47.29 30.80 25.05
C GLY A 310 -47.64 31.65 23.84
N GLU A 311 -48.91 32.04 23.74
CA GLU A 311 -49.42 33.02 22.79
C GLU A 311 -48.64 34.35 22.89
N HIS A 312 -48.31 34.94 21.74
CA HIS A 312 -48.37 36.39 21.61
C HIS A 312 -48.60 36.75 20.14
N GLU A 313 -49.86 37.11 19.86
CA GLU A 313 -50.23 38.01 18.77
C GLU A 313 -49.47 39.33 18.94
N ASP A 314 -48.92 39.87 17.85
CA ASP A 314 -49.51 41.06 17.20
C ASP A 314 -48.58 41.75 16.19
N LEU A 315 -49.25 42.38 15.23
CA LEU A 315 -48.83 43.57 14.45
C LEU A 315 -48.01 43.38 13.14
N TYR A 316 -48.80 43.21 12.09
CA TYR A 316 -48.74 43.93 10.81
C TYR A 316 -47.99 45.28 10.83
N LEU A 317 -47.19 45.55 9.79
CA LEU A 317 -47.49 46.55 8.72
C LEU A 317 -46.41 46.56 7.61
N PRO A 318 -46.72 47.09 6.40
CA PRO A 318 -46.03 46.81 5.14
C PRO A 318 -45.07 47.91 4.64
N GLN A 319 -44.32 47.54 3.59
CA GLN A 319 -43.74 48.31 2.48
C GLN A 319 -43.59 49.84 2.61
N THR A 320 -42.40 50.34 2.27
CA THR A 320 -42.27 51.50 1.36
C THR A 320 -41.08 51.34 0.41
N SER A 321 -41.36 51.61 -0.85
CA SER A 321 -40.45 51.85 -1.97
C SER A 321 -40.02 53.32 -2.02
N HIS A 322 -38.99 53.57 -2.85
CA HIS A 322 -38.40 54.85 -3.28
C HIS A 322 -37.34 55.48 -2.39
N PHE A 323 -36.07 55.37 -2.82
CA PHE A 323 -35.38 56.40 -3.60
C PHE A 323 -34.36 55.74 -4.54
#